data_AF-A0A517R5U1-F1
#
_entry.id   AF-A0A517R5U1-F1
#
_cell.length_a   1.000
_cell.length_b   1.000
_cell.length_c   1.000
_cell.angle_alpha   90.00
_cell.angle_beta   90.00
_cell.angle_gamma   90.00
#
_symmetry.space_group_name_H-M   'P 1'
#
loop_
_entity.id
_entity.type
_entity.pdbx_description
1 polymer ?
#
loop_
_entity_poly.entity_id
_entity_poly.type
_entity_poly.pdbx_seq_one_letter_code
_entity_poly.pdbx_strand_id
1 'polypeptide(L)'
;MSETSKDDSPKRGGQPGNRNNLRHGLKAGKLPKNAAYIEVQINKLRRQIEDAVVGLKGEISLMDAAAIQTAIKWERHGALALRWLNKEADVLKPTERLQFSREIARASTERDKAIKELGLDMKPEPIDLNSYLTNGTDQ
;
A
#
# COMPACT_ATOMS: atom_id res chain seq x y z
N MET A 1 -23.67 -27.89 -42.36
CA MET A 1 -22.96 -26.60 -42.18
C MET A 1 -23.82 -25.77 -41.24
N SER A 2 -23.52 -25.75 -39.95
CA SER A 2 -24.29 -25.03 -38.94
C SER A 2 -23.63 -23.67 -38.69
N GLU A 3 -24.28 -22.59 -39.10
CA GLU A 3 -23.88 -21.23 -38.80
C GLU A 3 -24.02 -20.96 -37.30
N THR A 4 -22.90 -20.74 -36.62
CA THR A 4 -22.86 -20.23 -35.25
C THR A 4 -23.15 -18.73 -35.25
N SER A 5 -24.32 -18.35 -34.74
CA SER A 5 -24.70 -16.95 -34.47
C SER A 5 -23.68 -16.31 -33.53
N LYS A 6 -23.03 -15.23 -33.98
CA LYS A 6 -22.18 -14.39 -33.12
C LYS A 6 -23.05 -13.66 -32.11
N ASP A 7 -22.79 -13.94 -30.83
CA ASP A 7 -23.37 -13.26 -29.69
C ASP A 7 -22.84 -11.82 -29.63
N ASP A 8 -23.66 -10.87 -30.08
CA ASP A 8 -23.37 -9.43 -30.18
C ASP A 8 -23.78 -8.68 -28.90
N SER A 9 -23.58 -9.31 -27.75
CA SER A 9 -23.90 -8.67 -26.46
C SER A 9 -22.94 -7.49 -26.20
N PRO A 10 -23.46 -6.29 -25.89
CA PRO A 10 -22.64 -5.10 -25.71
C PRO A 10 -21.65 -5.31 -24.57
N LYS A 11 -20.34 -5.17 -24.87
CA LYS A 11 -19.27 -5.22 -23.87
C LYS A 11 -19.57 -4.19 -22.78
N ARG A 12 -20.01 -4.66 -21.62
CA ARG A 12 -20.25 -3.83 -20.44
C ARG A 12 -19.01 -2.98 -20.18
N GLY A 13 -19.13 -1.66 -20.34
CA GLY A 13 -18.08 -0.72 -19.97
C GLY A 13 -17.67 -0.93 -18.52
N GLY A 14 -16.40 -0.67 -18.20
CA GLY A 14 -15.91 -0.80 -16.83
C GLY A 14 -16.76 0.02 -15.85
N GLN A 15 -17.00 -0.51 -14.65
CA GLN A 15 -17.82 0.18 -13.64
C GLN A 15 -17.29 1.61 -13.37
N PRO A 16 -18.17 2.59 -13.12
CA PRO A 16 -17.76 3.90 -12.64
C PRO A 16 -16.90 3.76 -11.38
N GLY A 17 -15.73 4.42 -11.35
CA GLY A 17 -14.76 4.28 -10.25
C GLY A 17 -13.82 3.07 -10.37
N ASN A 18 -13.82 2.35 -11.50
CA ASN A 18 -12.89 1.27 -11.75
C ASN A 18 -11.44 1.76 -11.85
N ARG A 19 -10.72 1.67 -10.72
CA ARG A 19 -9.29 2.00 -10.60
C ARG A 19 -8.36 0.87 -11.07
N ASN A 20 -8.83 -0.12 -11.82
CA ASN A 20 -8.00 -1.27 -12.21
C ASN A 20 -6.74 -0.86 -12.97
N ASN A 21 -6.81 0.12 -13.89
CA ASN A 21 -5.63 0.61 -14.61
C ASN A 21 -4.57 1.22 -13.67
N LEU A 22 -4.97 1.90 -12.60
CA LEU A 22 -4.04 2.42 -11.58
C LEU A 22 -3.48 1.32 -10.67
N ARG A 23 -4.15 0.15 -10.59
CA ARG A 23 -3.75 -0.99 -9.75
C ARG A 23 -2.70 -1.88 -10.42
N HIS A 24 -2.50 -1.74 -11.74
CA HIS A 24 -1.59 -2.56 -12.52
C HIS A 24 -0.14 -2.02 -12.41
N GLY A 25 0.55 -2.33 -11.31
CA GLY A 25 1.99 -2.04 -11.18
C GLY A 25 2.57 -2.34 -9.79
N LEU A 26 1.79 -2.12 -8.74
CA LEU A 26 2.24 -2.24 -7.35
C LEU A 26 2.00 -3.64 -6.75
N LYS A 27 2.44 -4.68 -7.46
CA LYS A 27 2.39 -6.06 -6.93
C LYS A 27 3.74 -6.41 -6.34
N ALA A 28 3.79 -6.65 -5.03
CA ALA A 28 4.87 -7.42 -4.47
C ALA A 28 4.58 -8.89 -4.82
N GLY A 29 5.49 -9.59 -5.51
CA GLY A 29 5.26 -10.89 -6.17
C GLY A 29 4.58 -11.98 -5.33
N LYS A 30 4.16 -13.08 -5.95
CA LYS A 30 3.38 -14.14 -5.30
C LYS A 30 4.19 -14.86 -4.21
N LEU A 31 3.65 -14.94 -3.00
CA LEU A 31 4.26 -15.72 -1.91
C LEU A 31 3.89 -17.21 -2.02
N PRO A 32 4.69 -18.10 -1.39
CA PRO A 32 4.32 -19.51 -1.25
C PRO A 32 2.95 -19.68 -0.59
N LYS A 33 2.23 -20.76 -0.91
CA LYS A 33 0.83 -20.99 -0.45
C LYS A 33 0.68 -20.91 1.08
N ASN A 34 1.69 -21.35 1.83
CA ASN A 34 1.73 -21.32 3.29
C ASN A 34 2.01 -19.93 3.90
N ALA A 35 2.22 -18.91 3.06
CA ALA A 35 2.39 -17.51 3.43
C ALA A 35 1.38 -16.61 2.68
N ALA A 36 0.36 -17.18 2.05
CA ALA A 36 -0.65 -16.42 1.30
C ALA A 36 -1.42 -15.42 2.19
N TYR A 37 -1.64 -15.74 3.47
CA TYR A 37 -2.29 -14.82 4.41
C TYR A 37 -1.50 -13.52 4.61
N ILE A 38 -0.16 -13.58 4.58
CA ILE A 38 0.72 -12.40 4.66
C ILE A 38 0.48 -11.51 3.44
N GLU A 39 0.38 -12.10 2.25
CA GLU A 39 0.07 -11.36 1.01
C GLU A 39 -1.27 -10.63 1.11
N VAL A 40 -2.30 -11.27 1.67
CA VAL A 40 -3.62 -10.66 1.89
C VAL A 40 -3.52 -9.46 2.85
N GLN A 41 -2.82 -9.60 3.98
CA GLN A 41 -2.65 -8.52 4.94
C GLN A 41 -1.89 -7.33 4.36
N ILE A 42 -0.80 -7.61 3.63
CA ILE A 42 0.00 -6.58 2.95
C ILE A 42 -0.84 -5.85 1.90
N ASN A 43 -1.65 -6.56 1.12
CA ASN A 43 -2.53 -5.93 0.14
C ASN A 43 -3.61 -5.08 0.80
N LYS A 44 -4.07 -5.45 2.00
CA LYS A 44 -4.99 -4.62 2.80
C LYS A 44 -4.30 -3.33 3.25
N LEU A 45 -3.08 -3.43 3.81
CA LEU A 45 -2.28 -2.26 4.20
C LEU A 45 -2.03 -1.33 2.99
N ARG A 46 -1.65 -1.89 1.84
CA ARG A 46 -1.43 -1.13 0.61
C ARG A 46 -2.65 -0.30 0.24
N ARG A 47 -3.85 -0.90 0.28
CA ARG A 47 -5.10 -0.17 0.00
C ARG A 47 -5.34 0.95 0.99
N GLN A 48 -5.10 0.72 2.28
CA GLN A 48 -5.25 1.76 3.30
C GLN A 48 -4.31 2.94 3.07
N ILE A 49 -3.06 2.69 2.66
CA ILE A 49 -2.11 3.74 2.33
C ILE A 49 -2.52 4.46 1.03
N GLU A 50 -2.89 3.71 -0.03
CA GLU A 50 -3.40 4.27 -1.29
C GLU A 50 -4.61 5.19 -1.03
N ASP A 51 -5.58 4.74 -0.23
CA ASP A 51 -6.77 5.51 0.12
C ASP A 51 -6.42 6.77 0.93
N ALA A 52 -5.46 6.67 1.86
CA ALA A 52 -4.98 7.81 2.64
C ALA A 52 -4.26 8.86 1.76
N VAL A 53 -3.41 8.42 0.83
CA VAL A 53 -2.73 9.32 -0.13
C VAL A 53 -3.73 10.02 -1.03
N VAL A 54 -4.71 9.29 -1.57
CA VAL A 54 -5.78 9.89 -2.38
C VAL A 54 -6.62 10.87 -1.54
N GLY A 55 -6.91 10.54 -0.29
CA GLY A 55 -7.62 11.44 0.62
C GLY A 55 -6.86 12.74 0.90
N LEU A 56 -5.53 12.67 0.99
CA LEU A 56 -4.67 13.83 1.27
C LEU A 56 -4.34 14.66 0.02
N LYS A 57 -4.01 14.01 -1.09
CA LYS A 57 -3.44 14.65 -2.29
C LYS A 57 -4.39 14.66 -3.50
N GLY A 58 -5.52 13.97 -3.43
CA GLY A 58 -6.48 13.82 -4.52
C GLY A 58 -6.08 12.76 -5.57
N GLU A 59 -4.79 12.56 -5.79
CA GLU A 59 -4.23 11.56 -6.70
C GLU A 59 -2.96 10.91 -6.17
N ILE A 60 -2.52 9.82 -6.80
CA ILE A 60 -1.26 9.13 -6.47
C ILE A 60 -0.25 9.47 -7.55
N SER A 61 0.78 10.25 -7.21
CA SER A 61 1.88 10.54 -8.12
C SER A 61 2.80 9.31 -8.29
N LEU A 62 3.70 9.37 -9.28
CA LEU A 62 4.71 8.32 -9.47
C LEU A 62 5.62 8.15 -8.23
N MET A 63 5.96 9.26 -7.57
CA MET A 63 6.78 9.23 -6.34
C MET A 63 6.02 8.60 -5.18
N ASP A 64 4.73 8.91 -5.04
CA ASP A 64 3.88 8.28 -4.04
C ASP A 64 3.76 6.77 -4.27
N ALA A 65 3.56 6.35 -5.53
CA ALA A 65 3.50 4.94 -5.89
C ALA A 65 4.81 4.19 -5.55
N ALA A 66 5.97 4.84 -5.76
CA ALA A 66 7.26 4.29 -5.39
C ALA A 66 7.43 4.15 -3.86
N ALA A 67 7.05 5.17 -3.10
CA ALA A 67 7.09 5.14 -1.64
C ALA A 67 6.14 4.09 -1.04
N ILE A 68 4.90 3.99 -1.56
CA ILE A 68 3.95 2.92 -1.23
C ILE A 68 4.58 1.55 -1.48
N GLN A 69 5.19 1.34 -2.66
CA GLN A 69 5.82 0.08 -2.98
C GLN A 69 6.96 -0.27 -2.02
N THR A 70 7.76 0.72 -1.61
CA THR A 70 8.84 0.55 -0.64
C THR A 70 8.30 0.16 0.73
N ALA A 71 7.28 0.86 1.23
CA ALA A 71 6.62 0.52 2.50
C ALA A 71 6.10 -0.92 2.50
N ILE A 72 5.47 -1.34 1.40
CA ILE A 72 4.92 -2.67 1.23
C ILE A 72 5.98 -3.77 1.15
N LYS A 73 7.12 -3.50 0.51
CA LYS A 73 8.26 -4.43 0.48
C LYS A 73 8.85 -4.63 1.88
N TRP A 74 8.99 -3.57 2.66
CA TRP A 74 9.49 -3.66 4.03
C TRP A 74 8.51 -4.33 4.98
N GLU A 75 7.22 -4.02 4.90
CA GLU A 75 6.19 -4.75 5.68
C GLU A 75 6.24 -6.26 5.39
N ARG A 76 6.38 -6.61 4.10
CA ARG A 76 6.55 -8.01 3.70
C ARG A 76 7.77 -8.67 4.34
N HIS A 77 8.91 -7.99 4.29
CA HIS A 77 10.16 -8.47 4.87
C HIS A 77 10.00 -8.76 6.36
N GLY A 78 9.44 -7.80 7.11
CA GLY A 78 9.17 -7.94 8.55
C GLY A 78 8.20 -9.10 8.85
N ALA A 79 7.11 -9.21 8.10
CA ALA A 79 6.13 -10.29 8.28
C ALA A 79 6.72 -11.69 8.00
N LEU A 80 7.58 -11.82 6.97
CA LEU A 80 8.27 -13.07 6.67
C LEU A 80 9.31 -13.42 7.72
N ALA A 81 10.11 -12.43 8.16
CA ALA A 81 11.08 -12.61 9.24
C ALA A 81 10.40 -13.08 10.54
N LEU A 82 9.29 -12.46 10.93
CA LEU A 82 8.48 -12.88 12.08
C LEU A 82 7.92 -14.29 11.91
N ARG A 83 7.41 -14.62 10.72
CA ARG A 83 6.90 -15.97 10.43
C ARG A 83 7.99 -17.03 10.57
N TRP A 84 9.18 -16.78 10.03
CA TRP A 84 10.29 -17.73 10.11
C TRP A 84 10.80 -17.87 11.54
N LEU A 85 10.91 -16.76 12.28
CA LEU A 85 11.23 -16.78 13.69
C LEU A 85 10.27 -17.67 14.48
N ASN A 86 8.96 -17.53 14.25
CA ASN A 86 7.96 -18.35 14.94
C ASN A 86 8.01 -19.83 14.52
N LYS A 87 8.27 -20.12 13.24
CA LYS A 87 8.26 -21.48 12.72
C LYS A 87 9.50 -22.28 13.14
N GLU A 88 10.65 -21.63 13.22
CA GLU A 88 11.95 -22.27 13.46
C GLU A 88 12.52 -21.94 14.84
N ALA A 89 11.72 -21.31 15.71
CA ALA A 89 12.13 -20.84 17.03
C ALA A 89 12.96 -21.88 17.78
N ASP A 90 12.47 -23.12 17.87
CA ASP A 90 13.10 -24.20 18.65
C ASP A 90 14.45 -24.67 18.10
N VAL A 91 14.71 -24.47 16.81
CA VAL A 91 15.93 -24.91 16.13
C VAL A 91 16.96 -23.78 16.06
N LEU A 92 16.50 -22.52 16.04
CA LEU A 92 17.36 -21.35 15.91
C LEU A 92 18.19 -21.10 17.18
N LYS A 93 19.48 -20.85 16.98
CA LYS A 93 20.39 -20.38 18.03
C LYS A 93 19.94 -19.01 18.54
N PRO A 94 20.23 -18.66 19.81
CA PRO A 94 19.88 -17.35 20.36
C PRO A 94 20.37 -16.17 19.51
N THR A 95 21.54 -16.28 18.87
CA THR A 95 22.10 -15.27 17.97
C THR A 95 21.27 -15.08 16.69
N GLU A 96 20.76 -16.17 16.11
CA GLU A 96 19.92 -16.15 14.91
C GLU A 96 18.54 -15.56 15.23
N ARG A 97 17.97 -15.91 16.39
CA ARG A 97 16.73 -15.29 16.88
C ARG A 97 16.87 -13.77 17.03
N LEU A 98 18.01 -13.32 17.55
CA LEU A 98 18.31 -11.89 17.65
C LEU A 98 18.44 -11.21 16.27
N GLN A 99 19.00 -11.91 15.27
CA GLN A 99 19.04 -11.40 13.89
C GLN A 99 17.65 -11.19 13.30
N PHE A 100 16.74 -12.17 13.44
CA PHE A 100 15.35 -12.01 13.01
C PHE A 100 14.66 -10.83 13.71
N SER A 101 14.86 -10.69 15.02
CA SER A 101 14.33 -9.54 15.78
C SER A 101 14.82 -8.20 15.23
N ARG A 102 16.11 -8.09 14.90
CA ARG A 102 16.69 -6.88 14.28
C ARG A 102 16.09 -6.61 12.90
N GLU A 103 15.91 -7.64 12.07
CA GLU A 103 15.30 -7.49 10.75
C GLU A 103 13.84 -7.06 10.83
N ILE A 104 13.08 -7.53 11.81
CA ILE A 104 11.70 -7.08 12.08
C ILE A 104 11.67 -5.60 12.50
N ALA A 105 12.59 -5.20 13.39
CA ALA A 105 12.70 -3.80 13.83
C ALA A 105 13.09 -2.88 12.66
N ARG A 106 14.09 -3.30 11.87
CA ARG A 106 14.53 -2.59 10.67
C ARG A 106 13.41 -2.44 9.64
N ALA A 107 12.67 -3.51 9.37
CA ALA A 107 11.52 -3.48 8.47
C ALA A 107 10.49 -2.43 8.90
N SER A 108 10.16 -2.37 10.20
CA SER A 108 9.23 -1.37 10.73
C SER A 108 9.77 0.05 10.52
N THR A 109 11.04 0.31 10.88
CA THR A 109 11.66 1.63 10.70
C THR A 109 11.67 2.09 9.25
N GLU A 110 12.05 1.23 8.31
CA GLU A 110 12.12 1.59 6.89
C GLU A 110 10.73 1.75 6.26
N ARG A 111 9.74 0.97 6.70
CA ARG A 111 8.34 1.17 6.32
C ARG A 111 7.85 2.54 6.79
N ASP A 112 8.10 2.89 8.05
CA ASP A 112 7.61 4.14 8.63
C ASP A 112 8.27 5.37 7.98
N LYS A 113 9.55 5.27 7.58
CA LYS A 113 10.22 6.29 6.76
C LYS A 113 9.51 6.48 5.41
N ALA A 114 9.23 5.40 4.70
CA ALA A 114 8.53 5.47 3.42
C ALA A 114 7.09 6.01 3.55
N ILE A 115 6.40 5.70 4.66
CA ILE A 115 5.08 6.29 4.95
C ILE A 115 5.20 7.79 5.27
N LYS A 116 6.24 8.19 5.99
CA LYS A 116 6.52 9.61 6.28
C LYS A 116 6.80 10.41 5.01
N GLU A 117 7.50 9.85 4.04
CA GLU A 117 7.73 10.49 2.73
C GLU A 117 6.42 10.80 1.98
N LEU A 118 5.33 10.09 2.27
CA LEU A 118 4.01 10.37 1.71
C LEU A 118 3.31 11.59 2.35
N GLY A 119 3.84 12.11 3.45
CA GLY A 119 3.26 13.23 4.21
C GLY A 119 2.02 12.84 5.02
N LEU A 120 1.81 11.55 5.29
CA LEU A 120 0.65 11.05 6.02
C LEU A 120 0.72 11.31 7.54
N ASP A 121 1.87 11.75 8.05
CA ASP A 121 2.09 12.15 9.44
C ASP A 121 1.73 13.62 9.73
N MET A 122 1.45 14.41 8.68
CA MET A 122 1.05 15.80 8.83
C MET A 122 -0.39 15.94 9.30
N LYS A 123 -0.61 16.79 10.31
CA LYS A 123 -1.97 17.23 10.67
C LYS A 123 -2.48 18.20 9.61
N PRO A 124 -3.76 18.14 9.21
CA PRO A 124 -4.32 19.14 8.33
C PRO A 124 -4.21 20.51 9.01
N GLU A 125 -3.70 21.51 8.29
CA GLU A 125 -3.66 22.87 8.81
C GLU A 125 -5.10 23.37 9.02
N PRO A 126 -5.37 24.06 10.14
CA PRO A 126 -6.68 24.66 10.36
C PRO A 126 -6.93 25.70 9.27
N ILE A 127 -8.10 25.61 8.62
CA ILE A 127 -8.53 26.59 7.63
C ILE A 127 -8.76 27.91 8.37
N ASP A 128 -7.91 28.90 8.16
CA ASP A 128 -8.15 30.26 8.64
C ASP A 128 -9.15 30.96 7.72
N LEU A 129 -10.42 30.90 8.10
CA LEU A 129 -11.52 31.52 7.36
C LEU A 129 -11.38 33.05 7.27
N ASN A 130 -10.65 33.70 8.19
CA ASN A 130 -10.49 35.15 8.17
C ASN A 130 -9.66 35.63 6.98
N SER A 131 -8.64 34.85 6.58
CA SER A 131 -7.81 35.15 5.41
C SER A 131 -8.60 35.19 4.09
N TYR A 132 -9.71 34.45 3.99
CA TYR A 132 -10.58 34.46 2.82
C TYR A 132 -11.57 35.63 2.82
N LEU A 133 -11.96 36.13 4.00
CA LEU A 133 -12.93 37.21 4.12
C LEU A 133 -12.30 38.59 3.87
N THR A 134 -11.02 38.79 4.20
CA THR A 134 -10.35 40.10 4.01
C THR A 134 -9.93 40.38 2.57
N ASN A 135 -9.76 39.36 1.73
CA ASN A 135 -9.34 39.53 0.33
C ASN A 135 -10.51 39.83 -0.63
N GLY A 136 -11.76 39.81 -0.14
CA GLY A 136 -12.97 40.00 -0.96
C GLY A 136 -13.58 41.41 -0.93
N THR A 137 -13.03 42.35 -0.15
CA THR A 137 -13.61 43.69 0.05
C THR A 137 -13.00 44.81 -0.81
N ASP A 138 -12.02 44.52 -1.67
CA ASP A 138 -11.34 45.51 -2.52
C ASP A 138 -11.69 45.39 -4.03
N GLN A 139 -12.93 45.00 -4.38
CA GLN A 139 -13.45 45.08 -5.76
C GLN A 139 -14.65 46.00 -5.87
#